data_AF-A0A1M6E146-F1
#
_entry.id   AF-A0A1M6E146-F1
#
_cell.length_a   1.000
_cell.length_b   1.000
_cell.length_c   1.000
_cell.angle_alpha   90.00
_cell.angle_beta   90.00
_cell.angle_gamma   90.00
#
_symmetry.space_group_name_H-M   'P 1'
#
loop_
_entity.id
_entity.type
_entity.pdbx_description
1 polymer ?
#
loop_
_entity_poly.entity_id
_entity_poly.type
_entity_poly.pdbx_seq_one_letter_code
_entity_poly.pdbx_strand_id
1 'polypeptide(L)'
;MKVFINPGHAPDGRPDPGAVNQYTGLRECDVTKKVADLLAGYLTAAGVEVVGNLQDDSLPYICSQANSSGADIFISIHCNAAGNVNAEGTETWYHSHSINGRVLAECIQNQIVISLETTDRGTKAATPGKNGLYVLNQTNAVAVLVELAFISNSDDAILLAESTDDFARALARGVTDYEACQSGYSQESSGAYQSKYFSKAETECHCGCGGNVINPLLLQTLDQLRDMIGGPLELSCAYRCPAHNREVGGVDNSQHVLGNAADVLVPDYGHCNTAEQLAWYATEIGFDGIGIYPESGFVHVDVRDGGKSPGVYRWTE
;
A
#
# COMPACT_ATOMS: atom_id res chain seq x y z
N MET A 1 3.73 13.22 7.81
CA MET A 1 4.10 12.45 6.59
C MET A 1 4.56 13.40 5.49
N LYS A 2 5.40 12.95 4.56
CA LYS A 2 5.87 13.70 3.37
C LYS A 2 5.28 13.15 2.08
N VAL A 3 4.74 14.01 1.21
CA VAL A 3 4.05 13.64 -0.02
C VAL A 3 4.72 14.26 -1.24
N PHE A 4 4.96 13.44 -2.26
CA PHE A 4 5.31 13.90 -3.60
C PHE A 4 4.11 13.71 -4.54
N ILE A 5 3.71 14.77 -5.23
CA ILE A 5 2.59 14.77 -6.16
C ILE A 5 3.13 14.86 -7.58
N ASN A 6 2.63 14.00 -8.47
CA ASN A 6 2.91 14.03 -9.90
C ASN A 6 1.59 14.23 -10.67
N PRO A 7 1.30 15.45 -11.15
CA PRO A 7 0.31 15.64 -12.19
C PRO A 7 0.80 14.96 -13.47
N GLY A 8 0.00 14.07 -14.04
CA GLY A 8 0.35 13.33 -15.25
C GLY A 8 0.59 14.23 -16.47
N HIS A 9 1.36 13.69 -17.42
CA HIS A 9 1.67 14.27 -18.73
C HIS A 9 2.47 15.58 -18.67
N ALA A 10 2.71 16.19 -19.83
CA ALA A 10 3.60 17.31 -19.96
C ALA A 10 2.94 18.64 -19.59
N PRO A 11 3.69 19.60 -19.01
CA PRO A 11 3.18 20.95 -18.79
C PRO A 11 2.74 21.59 -20.12
N ASP A 12 1.62 22.31 -20.07
CA ASP A 12 0.95 22.93 -21.23
C ASP A 12 0.56 21.95 -22.37
N GLY A 13 0.67 20.64 -22.12
CA GLY A 13 0.42 19.56 -23.08
C GLY A 13 1.47 19.42 -24.18
N ARG A 14 2.72 19.82 -23.92
CA ARG A 14 3.83 19.70 -24.89
C ARG A 14 5.00 18.89 -24.29
N PRO A 15 5.39 17.76 -24.89
CA PRO A 15 4.88 17.18 -26.13
C PRO A 15 3.56 16.41 -25.97
N ASP A 16 3.18 16.05 -24.74
CA ASP A 16 2.06 15.16 -24.47
C ASP A 16 1.00 15.82 -23.57
N PRO A 17 -0.23 16.07 -24.07
CA PRO A 17 -1.35 16.53 -23.25
C PRO A 17 -2.06 15.40 -22.49
N GLY A 18 -1.66 14.15 -22.71
CA GLY A 18 -2.45 12.99 -22.33
C GLY A 18 -3.71 12.86 -23.16
N ALA A 19 -4.74 12.26 -22.60
CA ALA A 19 -6.03 12.15 -23.26
C ALA A 19 -6.69 13.53 -23.43
N VAL A 20 -7.35 13.73 -24.58
CA VAL A 20 -8.09 14.96 -24.90
C VAL A 20 -9.51 14.59 -25.27
N ASN A 21 -10.49 15.19 -24.58
CA ASN A 21 -11.88 15.06 -24.97
C ASN A 21 -12.10 15.77 -26.31
N GLN A 22 -12.47 15.00 -27.33
CA GLN A 22 -12.66 15.50 -28.69
C GLN A 22 -13.79 16.52 -28.87
N TYR A 23 -14.74 16.59 -27.93
CA TYR A 23 -15.91 17.47 -28.01
C TYR A 23 -15.69 18.78 -27.25
N THR A 24 -15.12 18.70 -26.04
CA THR A 24 -14.93 19.87 -25.17
C THR A 24 -13.54 20.49 -25.29
N GLY A 25 -12.57 19.74 -25.82
CA GLY A 25 -11.15 20.14 -25.83
C GLY A 25 -10.49 20.05 -24.46
N LEU A 26 -11.14 19.45 -23.46
CA LEU A 26 -10.56 19.22 -22.13
C LEU A 26 -9.35 18.30 -22.27
N ARG A 27 -8.21 18.71 -21.71
CA ARG A 27 -6.94 17.98 -21.76
C ARG A 27 -6.61 17.42 -20.40
N GLU A 28 -6.16 16.18 -20.35
CA GLU A 28 -5.79 15.50 -19.11
C GLU A 28 -4.72 16.29 -18.34
N CYS A 29 -3.66 16.75 -18.99
CA CYS A 29 -2.59 17.52 -18.35
C CYS A 29 -3.08 18.76 -17.59
N ASP A 30 -4.14 19.42 -18.07
CA ASP A 30 -4.70 20.61 -17.43
C ASP A 30 -5.51 20.24 -16.17
N VAL A 31 -6.29 19.17 -16.27
CA VAL A 31 -7.11 18.65 -15.16
C VAL A 31 -6.20 18.15 -14.04
N THR A 32 -5.23 17.30 -14.37
CA THR A 32 -4.30 16.71 -13.40
C THR A 32 -3.50 17.79 -12.68
N LYS A 33 -3.00 18.80 -13.41
CA LYS A 33 -2.27 19.93 -12.82
C LYS A 33 -3.13 20.74 -11.87
N LYS A 34 -4.37 21.04 -12.26
CA LYS A 34 -5.30 21.80 -11.42
C LYS A 34 -5.65 21.06 -10.13
N VAL A 35 -5.95 19.76 -10.22
CA VAL A 35 -6.24 18.91 -9.06
C VAL A 35 -5.02 18.80 -8.14
N ALA A 36 -3.82 18.58 -8.69
CA ALA A 36 -2.59 18.48 -7.92
C ALA A 36 -2.24 19.75 -7.14
N ASP A 37 -2.43 20.92 -7.75
CA ASP A 37 -2.17 22.21 -7.08
C ASP A 37 -3.12 22.44 -5.90
N LEU A 38 -4.40 22.10 -6.08
CA LEU A 38 -5.39 22.15 -5.00
C LEU A 38 -5.06 21.12 -3.91
N LEU A 39 -4.71 19.88 -4.30
CA LEU A 39 -4.32 18.81 -3.38
C LEU A 39 -3.14 19.25 -2.50
N ALA A 40 -2.10 19.85 -3.10
CA ALA A 40 -0.95 20.35 -2.37
C ALA A 40 -1.35 21.36 -1.27
N GLY A 41 -2.29 22.26 -1.59
CA GLY A 41 -2.86 23.21 -0.64
C GLY A 41 -3.61 22.52 0.51
N TYR A 42 -4.48 21.56 0.19
CA TYR A 42 -5.26 20.83 1.18
C TYR A 42 -4.37 19.96 2.10
N LEU A 43 -3.37 19.27 1.55
CA LEU A 43 -2.41 18.50 2.34
C LEU A 43 -1.61 19.40 3.28
N THR A 44 -1.11 20.52 2.79
CA THR A 44 -0.38 21.50 3.62
C THR A 44 -1.27 22.03 4.75
N ALA A 45 -2.53 22.35 4.45
CA ALA A 45 -3.50 22.79 5.44
C ALA A 45 -3.82 21.71 6.49
N ALA A 46 -3.74 20.44 6.13
CA ALA A 46 -3.91 19.29 7.02
C ALA A 46 -2.65 18.94 7.83
N GLY A 47 -1.54 19.68 7.68
CA GLY A 47 -0.28 19.42 8.38
C GLY A 47 0.61 18.38 7.71
N VAL A 48 0.28 17.96 6.49
CA VAL A 48 1.09 17.06 5.67
C VAL A 48 2.10 17.87 4.86
N GLU A 49 3.37 17.47 4.89
CA GLU A 49 4.43 18.18 4.17
C GLU A 49 4.45 17.76 2.69
N VAL A 50 4.28 18.72 1.78
CA VAL A 50 4.39 18.47 0.32
C VAL A 50 5.82 18.77 -0.12
N VAL A 51 6.58 17.71 -0.42
CA VAL A 51 8.01 17.81 -0.79
C VAL A 51 8.24 17.90 -2.30
N GLY A 52 7.18 17.75 -3.10
CA GLY A 52 7.22 17.96 -4.53
C GLY A 52 5.82 17.99 -5.15
N ASN A 53 5.67 18.79 -6.20
CA ASN A 53 4.52 18.83 -7.10
C ASN A 53 5.06 19.07 -8.52
N LEU A 54 5.39 17.97 -9.21
CA LEU A 54 6.16 18.01 -10.45
C LEU A 54 5.37 17.39 -11.61
N GLN A 55 5.02 18.22 -12.60
CA GLN A 55 4.48 17.79 -13.89
C GLN A 55 5.61 17.78 -14.93
N ASP A 56 5.84 16.63 -15.56
CA ASP A 56 6.87 16.43 -16.58
C ASP A 56 6.50 15.23 -17.48
N ASP A 57 7.04 15.19 -18.69
CA ASP A 57 6.82 14.09 -19.63
C ASP A 57 7.78 12.90 -19.37
N SER A 58 8.91 13.17 -18.75
CA SER A 58 9.96 12.18 -18.50
C SER A 58 9.69 11.40 -17.21
N LEU A 59 9.09 10.23 -17.35
CA LEU A 59 8.86 9.30 -16.23
C LEU A 59 10.13 8.99 -15.42
N PRO A 60 11.31 8.75 -16.04
CA PRO A 60 12.55 8.56 -15.28
C PRO A 60 12.95 9.80 -14.46
N TYR A 61 12.75 11.00 -15.00
CA TYR A 61 13.04 12.23 -14.29
C TYR A 61 12.10 12.42 -13.10
N ILE A 62 10.79 12.22 -13.28
CA ILE A 62 9.79 12.26 -12.20
C ILE A 62 10.19 11.32 -11.06
N CYS A 63 10.48 10.05 -11.37
CA CYS A 63 10.86 9.06 -10.37
C CYS A 63 12.15 9.46 -9.64
N SER A 64 13.14 9.99 -10.37
CA SER A 64 14.39 10.47 -9.75
C SER A 64 14.18 11.62 -8.77
N GLN A 65 13.29 12.57 -9.08
CA GLN A 65 12.95 13.68 -8.20
C GLN A 65 12.17 13.20 -6.99
N ALA A 66 11.18 12.32 -7.18
CA ALA A 66 10.44 11.71 -6.09
C ALA A 66 11.37 10.96 -5.13
N ASN A 67 12.25 10.11 -5.66
CA ASN A 67 13.18 9.29 -4.86
C ASN A 67 14.21 10.12 -4.10
N SER A 68 14.60 11.29 -4.60
CA SER A 68 15.55 12.19 -3.94
C SER A 68 14.90 13.18 -2.98
N SER A 69 13.57 13.33 -3.01
CA SER A 69 12.83 14.29 -2.17
C SER A 69 12.67 13.85 -0.71
N GLY A 70 12.86 12.56 -0.42
CA GLY A 70 12.57 11.97 0.89
C GLY A 70 11.07 11.85 1.19
N ALA A 71 10.24 11.76 0.16
CA ALA A 71 8.80 11.50 0.30
C ALA A 71 8.52 10.13 0.94
N ASP A 72 7.52 10.08 1.82
CA ASP A 72 6.98 8.84 2.36
C ASP A 72 6.00 8.19 1.37
N ILE A 73 5.22 9.01 0.66
CA ILE A 73 4.26 8.57 -0.37
C ILE A 73 4.40 9.38 -1.66
N PHE A 74 4.06 8.75 -2.78
CA PHE A 74 4.01 9.32 -4.12
C PHE A 74 2.61 9.12 -4.73
N ILE A 75 2.04 10.19 -5.29
CA ILE A 75 0.71 10.17 -5.90
C ILE A 75 0.81 10.69 -7.33
N SER A 76 0.63 9.81 -8.32
CA SER A 76 0.42 10.21 -9.70
C SER A 76 -1.07 10.43 -9.97
N ILE A 77 -1.45 11.53 -10.61
CA ILE A 77 -2.85 11.90 -10.88
C ILE A 77 -3.06 11.92 -12.40
N HIS A 78 -4.05 11.17 -12.86
CA HIS A 78 -4.38 10.94 -14.27
C HIS A 78 -5.89 11.00 -14.53
N CYS A 79 -6.26 11.04 -15.80
CA CYS A 79 -7.65 10.87 -16.25
C CYS A 79 -7.71 9.70 -17.24
N ASN A 80 -8.63 8.77 -17.01
CA ASN A 80 -8.73 7.59 -17.86
C ASN A 80 -9.31 7.97 -19.23
N ALA A 81 -9.10 7.10 -20.22
CA ALA A 81 -9.75 7.20 -21.51
C ALA A 81 -9.93 5.82 -22.14
N ALA A 82 -11.05 5.61 -22.82
CA ALA A 82 -11.32 4.39 -23.55
C ALA A 82 -11.98 4.66 -24.90
N GLY A 83 -11.79 3.73 -25.85
CA GLY A 83 -12.52 3.76 -27.12
C GLY A 83 -14.03 3.55 -26.96
N ASN A 84 -14.47 2.87 -25.89
CA ASN A 84 -15.87 2.86 -25.48
C ASN A 84 -16.16 4.13 -24.68
N VAL A 85 -16.86 5.07 -25.30
CA VAL A 85 -17.24 6.36 -24.68
C VAL A 85 -18.16 6.23 -23.46
N ASN A 86 -18.77 5.06 -23.25
CA ASN A 86 -19.58 4.78 -22.06
C ASN A 86 -18.76 4.21 -20.89
N ALA A 87 -17.44 3.99 -21.06
CA ALA A 87 -16.59 3.62 -19.93
C ALA A 87 -16.46 4.82 -18.99
N GLU A 88 -16.71 4.60 -17.71
CA GLU A 88 -16.78 5.65 -16.68
C GLU A 88 -16.27 5.14 -15.34
N GLY A 89 -16.00 6.08 -14.44
CA GLY A 89 -15.67 5.81 -13.04
C GLY A 89 -14.19 5.94 -12.69
N THR A 90 -13.92 5.78 -11.41
CA THR A 90 -12.60 5.98 -10.79
C THR A 90 -11.90 4.63 -10.58
N GLU A 91 -10.60 4.58 -10.82
CA GLU A 91 -9.74 3.46 -10.42
C GLU A 91 -8.41 3.96 -9.85
N THR A 92 -7.89 3.28 -8.82
CA THR A 92 -6.60 3.62 -8.21
C THR A 92 -5.63 2.45 -8.28
N TRP A 93 -4.49 2.68 -8.91
CA TRP A 93 -3.47 1.68 -9.14
C TRP A 93 -2.36 1.76 -8.10
N TYR A 94 -1.83 0.59 -7.73
CA TYR A 94 -0.69 0.45 -6.83
C TYR A 94 0.23 -0.66 -7.33
N HIS A 95 1.51 -0.63 -6.95
CA HIS A 95 2.44 -1.71 -7.31
C HIS A 95 1.99 -3.03 -6.67
N SER A 96 1.96 -4.15 -7.43
CA SER A 96 1.35 -5.40 -6.95
C SER A 96 1.94 -5.96 -5.66
N HIS A 97 3.20 -5.64 -5.36
CA HIS A 97 3.90 -6.06 -4.14
C HIS A 97 3.91 -4.99 -3.03
N SER A 98 3.07 -3.95 -3.12
CA SER A 98 3.01 -2.85 -2.15
C SER A 98 1.69 -2.86 -1.37
N ILE A 99 1.72 -3.36 -0.13
CA ILE A 99 0.56 -3.35 0.77
C ILE A 99 0.21 -1.93 1.17
N ASN A 100 1.21 -1.15 1.57
CA ASN A 100 1.00 0.25 1.88
C ASN A 100 0.47 1.00 0.66
N GLY A 101 0.87 0.62 -0.56
CA GLY A 101 0.30 1.12 -1.80
C GLY A 101 -1.15 0.73 -1.98
N ARG A 102 -1.52 -0.53 -1.68
CA ARG A 102 -2.92 -1.00 -1.68
C ARG A 102 -3.77 -0.25 -0.67
N VAL A 103 -3.31 -0.11 0.57
CA VAL A 103 -4.05 0.59 1.64
C VAL A 103 -4.23 2.06 1.28
N LEU A 104 -3.17 2.74 0.80
CA LEU A 104 -3.26 4.10 0.31
C LEU A 104 -4.26 4.22 -0.86
N ALA A 105 -4.20 3.28 -1.82
CA ALA A 105 -5.12 3.23 -2.94
C ALA A 105 -6.57 3.04 -2.49
N GLU A 106 -6.83 2.15 -1.51
CA GLU A 106 -8.16 1.90 -0.96
C GLU A 106 -8.72 3.14 -0.24
N CYS A 107 -7.90 3.81 0.57
CA CYS A 107 -8.28 5.07 1.23
C CYS A 107 -8.65 6.15 0.21
N ILE A 108 -7.82 6.34 -0.83
CA ILE A 108 -8.07 7.32 -1.89
C ILE A 108 -9.31 6.96 -2.72
N GLN A 109 -9.41 5.71 -3.17
CA GLN A 109 -10.52 5.20 -3.98
C GLN A 109 -11.85 5.45 -3.27
N ASN A 110 -11.95 5.05 -2.00
CA ASN A 110 -13.17 5.20 -1.20
C ASN A 110 -13.57 6.67 -1.05
N GLN A 111 -12.62 7.57 -0.79
CA GLN A 111 -12.90 8.99 -0.62
C GLN A 111 -13.40 9.65 -1.91
N ILE A 112 -12.83 9.29 -3.07
CA ILE A 112 -13.30 9.80 -4.36
C ILE A 112 -14.71 9.29 -4.66
N VAL A 113 -14.93 7.98 -4.56
CA VAL A 113 -16.23 7.35 -4.85
C VAL A 113 -17.33 7.91 -3.96
N ILE A 114 -17.08 8.05 -2.65
CA ILE A 114 -18.09 8.58 -1.72
C ILE A 114 -18.35 10.07 -1.96
N SER A 115 -17.34 10.86 -2.30
CA SER A 115 -17.47 12.31 -2.40
C SER A 115 -18.07 12.77 -3.73
N LEU A 116 -17.80 12.04 -4.82
CA LEU A 116 -18.22 12.41 -6.18
C LEU A 116 -19.23 11.44 -6.81
N GLU A 117 -19.57 10.36 -6.10
CA GLU A 117 -20.52 9.34 -6.58
C GLU A 117 -20.13 8.72 -7.93
N THR A 118 -18.84 8.71 -8.26
CA THR A 118 -18.30 8.07 -9.46
C THR A 118 -18.52 6.56 -9.42
N THR A 119 -18.72 5.93 -10.57
CA THR A 119 -18.72 4.46 -10.67
C THR A 119 -17.43 3.88 -10.07
N ASP A 120 -17.56 3.01 -9.07
CA ASP A 120 -16.42 2.40 -8.40
C ASP A 120 -15.85 1.23 -9.22
N ARG A 121 -14.63 1.39 -9.72
CA ARG A 121 -13.91 0.35 -10.46
C ARG A 121 -12.84 -0.34 -9.61
N GLY A 122 -12.77 0.03 -8.33
CA GLY A 122 -11.87 -0.52 -7.33
C GLY A 122 -10.41 -0.15 -7.52
N THR A 123 -9.59 -0.69 -6.63
CA THR A 123 -8.14 -0.59 -6.70
C THR A 123 -7.53 -1.68 -7.58
N LYS A 124 -6.41 -1.41 -8.24
CA LYS A 124 -5.77 -2.34 -9.17
C LYS A 124 -4.29 -2.53 -8.89
N ALA A 125 -3.90 -3.80 -8.83
CA ALA A 125 -2.49 -4.19 -8.76
C ALA A 125 -1.81 -4.06 -10.13
N ALA A 126 -0.77 -3.24 -10.21
CA ALA A 126 0.14 -3.12 -11.34
C ALA A 126 1.30 -4.11 -11.15
N THR A 127 1.32 -5.17 -11.96
CA THR A 127 2.35 -6.21 -11.90
C THR A 127 3.39 -5.99 -13.01
N PRO A 128 4.68 -5.82 -12.67
CA PRO A 128 5.76 -5.73 -13.65
C PRO A 128 5.70 -6.85 -14.69
N GLY A 129 5.83 -6.50 -15.98
CA GLY A 129 5.78 -7.47 -17.08
C GLY A 129 4.38 -7.90 -17.54
N LYS A 130 3.30 -7.50 -16.84
CA LYS A 130 1.90 -7.77 -17.24
C LYS A 130 1.12 -6.48 -17.52
N ASN A 131 1.01 -5.64 -16.49
CA ASN A 131 0.25 -4.38 -16.48
C ASN A 131 0.97 -3.35 -15.58
N GLY A 132 2.30 -3.47 -15.48
CA GLY A 132 3.12 -2.62 -14.63
C GLY A 132 3.15 -1.18 -15.15
N LEU A 133 3.06 -0.22 -14.23
CA LEU A 133 3.12 1.21 -14.52
C LEU A 133 4.48 1.73 -14.07
N TYR A 134 5.19 2.44 -14.96
CA TYR A 134 6.60 2.79 -14.74
C TYR A 134 6.82 3.54 -13.43
N VAL A 135 6.02 4.56 -13.14
CA VAL A 135 6.14 5.36 -11.91
C VAL A 135 5.90 4.56 -10.64
N LEU A 136 5.04 3.53 -10.69
CA LEU A 136 4.82 2.63 -9.56
C LEU A 136 5.98 1.64 -9.37
N ASN A 137 6.62 1.24 -10.47
CA ASN A 137 7.74 0.30 -10.45
C ASN A 137 9.09 0.95 -10.09
N GLN A 138 9.23 2.27 -10.25
CA GLN A 138 10.52 2.96 -10.16
C GLN A 138 10.58 4.00 -9.04
N THR A 139 9.51 4.14 -8.26
CA THR A 139 9.45 5.02 -7.09
C THR A 139 9.68 4.21 -5.81
N ASN A 140 10.56 4.69 -4.94
CA ASN A 140 10.92 4.05 -3.67
C ASN A 140 9.88 4.33 -2.56
N ALA A 141 9.21 5.48 -2.63
CA ALA A 141 8.11 5.83 -1.73
C ALA A 141 6.89 4.92 -1.97
N VAL A 142 5.95 4.88 -1.03
CA VAL A 142 4.66 4.20 -1.23
C VAL A 142 3.91 4.91 -2.36
N ALA A 143 3.76 4.24 -3.51
CA ALA A 143 3.29 4.87 -4.74
C ALA A 143 1.90 4.41 -5.16
N VAL A 144 1.06 5.37 -5.58
CA VAL A 144 -0.22 5.13 -6.25
C VAL A 144 -0.35 5.97 -7.51
N LEU A 145 -1.15 5.49 -8.46
CA LEU A 145 -1.57 6.22 -9.65
C LEU A 145 -3.10 6.24 -9.67
N VAL A 146 -3.68 7.44 -9.63
CA VAL A 146 -5.13 7.65 -9.52
C VAL A 146 -5.66 8.05 -10.89
N GLU A 147 -6.55 7.25 -11.44
CA GLU A 147 -7.37 7.61 -12.60
C GLU A 147 -8.67 8.22 -12.09
N LEU A 148 -8.76 9.55 -12.11
CA LEU A 148 -9.84 10.31 -11.46
C LEU A 148 -11.22 9.91 -11.99
N ALA A 149 -11.38 9.91 -13.30
CA ALA A 149 -12.58 9.52 -14.05
C ALA A 149 -12.22 9.39 -15.55
N PHE A 150 -13.17 9.02 -16.42
CA PHE A 150 -12.92 8.89 -17.86
C PHE A 150 -13.14 10.20 -18.62
N ILE A 151 -12.07 10.85 -19.09
CA ILE A 151 -12.15 12.08 -19.89
C ILE A 151 -12.87 11.85 -21.24
N SER A 152 -12.93 10.60 -21.71
CA SER A 152 -13.65 10.20 -22.93
C SER A 152 -15.16 10.06 -22.75
N ASN A 153 -15.66 9.98 -21.52
CA ASN A 153 -17.09 9.90 -21.20
C ASN A 153 -17.64 11.31 -20.94
N SER A 154 -18.87 11.59 -21.39
CA SER A 154 -19.45 12.95 -21.30
C SER A 154 -19.70 13.41 -19.88
N ASP A 155 -20.18 12.51 -19.01
CA ASP A 155 -20.62 12.85 -17.66
C ASP A 155 -19.39 12.95 -16.74
N ASP A 156 -18.46 12.01 -16.87
CA ASP A 156 -17.15 12.07 -16.21
C ASP A 156 -16.35 13.30 -16.67
N ALA A 157 -16.39 13.69 -17.95
CA ALA A 157 -15.72 14.90 -18.41
C ALA A 157 -16.28 16.19 -17.77
N ILE A 158 -17.57 16.22 -17.42
CA ILE A 158 -18.16 17.33 -16.66
C ILE A 158 -17.59 17.33 -15.23
N LEU A 159 -17.53 16.17 -14.56
CA LEU A 159 -16.90 16.06 -13.24
C LEU A 159 -15.44 16.54 -13.27
N LEU A 160 -14.66 16.09 -14.25
CA LEU A 160 -13.25 16.47 -14.42
C LEU A 160 -13.07 17.97 -14.70
N ALA A 161 -14.02 18.62 -15.38
CA ALA A 161 -13.95 20.05 -15.65
C ALA A 161 -14.38 20.92 -14.46
N GLU A 162 -15.47 20.52 -13.79
CA GLU A 162 -16.19 21.37 -12.83
C GLU A 162 -15.87 21.03 -11.37
N SER A 163 -15.53 19.78 -11.07
CA SER A 163 -15.40 19.24 -9.70
C SER A 163 -13.96 18.99 -9.26
N THR A 164 -12.98 19.67 -9.88
CA THR A 164 -11.55 19.51 -9.54
C THR A 164 -11.22 19.79 -8.08
N ASP A 165 -11.99 20.67 -7.42
CA ASP A 165 -11.81 20.96 -5.99
C ASP A 165 -12.31 19.80 -5.11
N ASP A 166 -13.42 19.16 -5.47
CA ASP A 166 -13.94 17.99 -4.77
C ASP A 166 -12.98 16.80 -4.91
N PHE A 167 -12.44 16.55 -6.11
CA PHE A 167 -11.39 15.54 -6.31
C PHE A 167 -10.17 15.81 -5.42
N ALA A 168 -9.68 17.05 -5.38
CA ALA A 168 -8.53 17.42 -4.57
C ALA A 168 -8.80 17.23 -3.06
N ARG A 169 -9.99 17.60 -2.59
CA ARG A 169 -10.41 17.35 -1.19
C ARG A 169 -10.53 15.86 -0.89
N ALA A 170 -11.07 15.07 -1.80
CA ALA A 170 -11.20 13.63 -1.64
C ALA A 170 -9.83 12.93 -1.58
N LEU A 171 -8.91 13.30 -2.48
CA LEU A 171 -7.53 12.85 -2.44
C LEU A 171 -6.85 13.22 -1.13
N ALA A 172 -6.98 14.46 -0.66
CA ALA A 172 -6.41 14.90 0.61
C ALA A 172 -6.95 14.08 1.79
N ARG A 173 -8.27 13.85 1.84
CA ARG A 173 -8.90 12.97 2.85
C ARG A 173 -8.35 11.55 2.78
N GLY A 174 -8.24 10.97 1.59
CA GLY A 174 -7.71 9.61 1.43
C GLY A 174 -6.26 9.49 1.91
N VAL A 175 -5.45 10.51 1.65
CA VAL A 175 -4.08 10.59 2.17
C VAL A 175 -4.06 10.74 3.70
N THR A 176 -4.91 11.58 4.30
CA THR A 176 -4.98 11.72 5.76
C THR A 176 -5.61 10.51 6.45
N ASP A 177 -6.52 9.79 5.79
CA ASP A 177 -7.05 8.51 6.28
C ASP A 177 -5.93 7.46 6.32
N TYR A 178 -5.11 7.41 5.25
CA TYR A 178 -3.90 6.59 5.24
C TYR A 178 -2.93 7.04 6.35
N GLU A 179 -2.66 8.34 6.51
CA GLU A 179 -1.81 8.84 7.59
C GLU A 179 -2.34 8.49 8.98
N ALA A 180 -3.66 8.58 9.19
CA ALA A 180 -4.30 8.22 10.46
C ALA A 180 -4.21 6.71 10.70
N CYS A 181 -4.41 5.89 9.67
CA CYS A 181 -4.14 4.46 9.73
C CYS A 181 -2.69 4.21 10.14
N GLN A 182 -1.70 4.88 9.51
CA GLN A 182 -0.27 4.79 9.82
C GLN A 182 0.12 5.36 11.21
N SER A 183 -0.57 6.40 11.67
CA SER A 183 -0.33 7.06 12.96
C SER A 183 -0.96 6.28 14.12
N GLY A 184 -2.04 5.54 13.84
CA GLY A 184 -2.54 4.47 14.72
C GLY A 184 -1.53 3.35 14.95
N TYR A 185 -0.49 3.21 14.11
CA TYR A 185 0.65 2.33 14.37
C TYR A 185 1.77 2.99 15.17
N SER A 186 1.80 4.32 15.28
CA SER A 186 3.05 5.01 15.59
C SER A 186 3.03 6.15 16.61
N GLN A 187 1.95 6.50 17.33
CA GLN A 187 1.98 6.89 18.77
C GLN A 187 0.58 7.19 19.36
N GLU A 188 0.34 6.61 20.55
CA GLU A 188 -0.64 6.94 21.60
C GLU A 188 -2.15 6.64 21.42
N SER A 189 -2.58 5.45 21.84
CA SER A 189 -3.34 5.33 23.11
C SER A 189 -3.58 3.84 23.44
N SER A 190 -2.90 3.33 24.47
CA SER A 190 -3.34 2.35 25.50
C SER A 190 -4.37 1.24 25.19
N GLY A 191 -4.64 0.88 23.94
CA GLY A 191 -5.45 -0.24 23.51
C GLY A 191 -4.62 -1.07 22.54
N ALA A 192 -4.28 -2.29 22.94
CA ALA A 192 -3.61 -3.23 22.05
C ALA A 192 -4.49 -3.43 20.79
N TYR A 193 -3.90 -3.33 19.60
CA TYR A 193 -4.54 -3.87 18.39
C TYR A 193 -4.97 -5.30 18.70
N GLN A 194 -6.28 -5.53 18.67
CA GLN A 194 -6.83 -6.85 18.94
C GLN A 194 -6.98 -7.55 17.60
N SER A 195 -6.17 -8.58 17.40
CA SER A 195 -6.27 -9.42 16.21
C SER A 195 -7.69 -9.97 16.06
N LYS A 196 -8.18 -9.98 14.82
CA LYS A 196 -9.45 -10.57 14.41
C LYS A 196 -9.45 -12.08 14.61
N TYR A 197 -8.28 -12.72 14.54
CA TYR A 197 -8.17 -14.17 14.38
C TYR A 197 -7.26 -14.88 15.38
N PHE A 198 -6.22 -14.21 15.87
CA PHE A 198 -5.20 -14.78 16.74
C PHE A 198 -5.43 -14.29 18.17
N SER A 199 -5.65 -15.23 19.07
CA SER A 199 -5.82 -14.95 20.48
C SER A 199 -4.49 -14.61 21.17
N LYS A 200 -4.60 -14.04 22.37
CA LYS A 200 -3.44 -13.82 23.24
C LYS A 200 -2.69 -15.13 23.53
N ALA A 201 -3.41 -16.23 23.71
CA ALA A 201 -2.82 -17.53 24.04
C ALA A 201 -1.97 -18.09 22.89
N GLU A 202 -2.39 -17.88 21.63
CA GLU A 202 -1.64 -18.31 20.43
C GLU A 202 -0.36 -17.50 20.20
N THR A 203 -0.23 -16.35 20.86
CA THR A 203 0.90 -15.44 20.68
C THR A 203 1.84 -15.36 21.88
N GLU A 204 1.42 -15.94 23.01
CA GLU A 204 2.19 -16.05 24.25
C GLU A 204 3.42 -16.95 24.12
N CYS A 205 4.44 -16.68 24.93
CA CYS A 205 5.65 -17.49 24.96
C CYS A 205 5.38 -18.90 25.50
N HIS A 206 5.79 -19.91 24.73
CA HIS A 206 5.56 -21.32 25.03
C HIS A 206 6.31 -21.88 26.24
N CYS A 207 7.23 -21.13 26.85
CA CYS A 207 7.87 -21.56 28.11
C CYS A 207 6.93 -21.49 29.34
N GLY A 208 5.70 -20.99 29.17
CA GLY A 208 4.71 -20.87 30.25
C GLY A 208 4.87 -19.63 31.12
N CYS A 209 5.74 -18.69 30.75
CA CYS A 209 5.91 -17.43 31.49
C CYS A 209 4.76 -16.42 31.28
N GLY A 210 3.87 -16.67 30.32
CA GLY A 210 2.77 -15.78 29.95
C GLY A 210 3.20 -14.46 29.29
N GLY A 211 4.48 -14.34 28.91
CA GLY A 211 4.97 -13.19 28.15
C GLY A 211 4.32 -13.14 26.77
N ASN A 212 3.88 -11.96 26.35
CA ASN A 212 3.23 -11.76 25.05
C ASN A 212 3.53 -10.37 24.50
N VAL A 213 4.81 -10.04 24.33
CA VAL A 213 5.19 -8.76 23.74
C VAL A 213 5.14 -8.95 22.24
N ILE A 214 4.08 -8.46 21.60
CA ILE A 214 3.86 -8.60 20.17
C ILE A 214 3.67 -7.23 19.55
N ASN A 215 4.32 -7.03 18.40
CA ASN A 215 4.14 -5.87 17.56
C ASN A 215 2.73 -5.87 16.95
N PRO A 216 1.91 -4.83 17.17
CA PRO A 216 0.59 -4.70 16.54
C PRO A 216 0.59 -4.89 15.02
N LEU A 217 1.63 -4.42 14.34
CA LEU A 217 1.78 -4.62 12.90
C LEU A 217 1.86 -6.10 12.54
N LEU A 218 2.61 -6.90 13.32
CA LEU A 218 2.72 -8.34 13.09
C LEU A 218 1.33 -9.00 13.13
N LEU A 219 0.53 -8.70 14.15
CA LEU A 219 -0.81 -9.26 14.31
C LEU A 219 -1.73 -8.91 13.14
N GLN A 220 -1.67 -7.67 12.69
CA GLN A 220 -2.48 -7.24 11.56
C GLN A 220 -2.04 -7.88 10.25
N THR A 221 -0.73 -7.99 10.01
CA THR A 221 -0.18 -8.64 8.82
C THR A 221 -0.52 -10.14 8.83
N LEU A 222 -0.53 -10.79 9.99
CA LEU A 222 -1.02 -12.16 10.15
C LEU A 222 -2.53 -12.28 9.86
N ASP A 223 -3.35 -11.33 10.31
CA ASP A 223 -4.78 -11.32 9.99
C ASP A 223 -5.04 -11.20 8.49
N GLN A 224 -4.26 -10.36 7.79
CA GLN A 224 -4.32 -10.22 6.34
C GLN A 224 -3.85 -11.48 5.61
N LEU A 225 -2.78 -12.13 6.11
CA LEU A 225 -2.32 -13.42 5.59
C LEU A 225 -3.42 -14.46 5.69
N ARG A 226 -4.12 -14.52 6.83
CA ARG A 226 -5.24 -15.43 7.03
C ARG A 226 -6.42 -15.11 6.12
N ASP A 227 -6.77 -13.83 5.97
CA ASP A 227 -7.83 -13.38 5.05
C ASP A 227 -7.50 -13.74 3.59
N MET A 228 -6.24 -13.58 3.16
CA MET A 228 -5.80 -13.88 1.79
C MET A 228 -5.75 -15.39 1.50
N ILE A 229 -5.30 -16.20 2.45
CA ILE A 229 -5.31 -17.66 2.33
C ILE A 229 -6.74 -18.21 2.41
N GLY A 230 -7.65 -17.52 3.11
CA GLY A 230 -9.06 -17.88 3.16
C GLY A 230 -9.38 -19.07 4.08
N GLY A 231 -8.55 -19.30 5.10
CA GLY A 231 -8.72 -20.38 6.08
C GLY A 231 -7.92 -20.15 7.36
N PRO A 232 -8.19 -20.87 8.47
CA PRO A 232 -7.39 -20.79 9.69
C PRO A 232 -5.87 -20.96 9.46
N LEU A 233 -5.06 -20.22 10.23
CA LEU A 233 -3.62 -20.40 10.28
C LEU A 233 -3.22 -20.69 11.72
N GLU A 234 -2.32 -21.65 11.90
CA GLU A 234 -1.79 -22.02 13.22
C GLU A 234 -0.38 -21.47 13.38
N LEU A 235 -0.11 -20.86 14.54
CA LEU A 235 1.22 -20.37 14.89
C LEU A 235 1.94 -21.43 15.72
N SER A 236 3.12 -21.87 15.27
CA SER A 236 4.00 -22.72 16.09
C SER A 236 4.79 -21.91 17.10
N CYS A 237 5.01 -20.62 16.83
CA CYS A 237 5.61 -19.67 17.75
C CYS A 237 5.28 -18.23 17.32
N ALA A 238 5.12 -17.31 18.27
CA ALA A 238 5.16 -15.87 18.01
C ALA A 238 6.18 -15.19 18.93
N TYR A 239 5.80 -14.85 20.16
CA TYR A 239 6.73 -14.24 21.11
C TYR A 239 7.63 -15.27 21.81
N ARG A 240 8.92 -14.97 21.95
CA ARG A 240 9.85 -15.72 22.80
C ARG A 240 10.44 -14.81 23.87
N CYS A 241 10.26 -15.16 25.16
CA CYS A 241 10.98 -14.45 26.21
C CYS A 241 12.51 -14.71 26.09
N PRO A 242 13.38 -13.81 26.59
CA PRO A 242 14.83 -13.97 26.46
C PRO A 242 15.38 -15.28 27.03
N ALA A 243 14.78 -15.80 28.11
CA ALA A 243 15.19 -17.07 28.72
C ALA A 243 14.89 -18.25 27.78
N HIS A 244 13.66 -18.30 27.25
CA HIS A 244 13.26 -19.34 26.31
C HIS A 244 14.02 -19.24 24.98
N ASN A 245 14.30 -18.04 24.48
CA ASN A 245 15.11 -17.86 23.28
C ASN A 245 16.51 -18.47 23.43
N ARG A 246 17.15 -18.31 24.60
CA ARG A 246 18.45 -18.95 24.89
C ARG A 246 18.36 -20.47 24.99
N GLU A 247 17.29 -20.98 25.61
CA GLU A 247 17.05 -22.42 25.78
C GLU A 247 16.95 -23.15 24.43
N VAL A 248 16.27 -22.54 23.46
CA VAL A 248 16.12 -23.10 22.10
C VAL A 248 17.27 -22.73 21.14
N GLY A 249 18.35 -22.13 21.65
CA GLY A 249 19.52 -21.77 20.84
C GLY A 249 19.29 -20.61 19.86
N GLY A 250 18.33 -19.73 20.14
CA GLY A 250 18.04 -18.56 19.32
C GLY A 250 19.17 -17.53 19.31
N VAL A 251 19.28 -16.80 18.21
CA VAL A 251 20.31 -15.76 18.00
C VAL A 251 20.08 -14.51 18.86
N ASP A 252 21.14 -13.72 19.03
CA ASP A 252 21.04 -12.35 19.54
C ASP A 252 20.19 -11.48 18.60
N ASN A 253 19.40 -10.56 19.16
CA ASN A 253 18.42 -9.73 18.42
C ASN A 253 17.35 -10.53 17.64
N SER A 254 16.98 -11.71 18.15
CA SER A 254 15.87 -12.53 17.63
C SER A 254 14.57 -11.72 17.50
N GLN A 255 13.97 -11.73 16.30
CA GLN A 255 12.71 -11.01 16.04
C GLN A 255 11.55 -11.53 16.89
N HIS A 256 11.57 -12.80 17.31
CA HIS A 256 10.59 -13.32 18.27
C HIS A 256 10.73 -12.70 19.67
N VAL A 257 11.95 -12.35 20.08
CA VAL A 257 12.20 -11.66 21.36
C VAL A 257 11.75 -10.21 21.30
N LEU A 258 11.82 -9.61 20.11
CA LEU A 258 11.32 -8.26 19.85
C LEU A 258 9.81 -8.20 19.61
N GLY A 259 9.14 -9.35 19.48
CA GLY A 259 7.70 -9.41 19.20
C GLY A 259 7.34 -9.17 17.73
N ASN A 260 8.31 -9.21 16.85
CA ASN A 260 8.18 -8.88 15.43
C ASN A 260 7.99 -10.09 14.53
N ALA A 261 8.08 -11.32 15.05
CA ALA A 261 8.05 -12.53 14.24
C ALA A 261 7.01 -13.55 14.70
N ALA A 262 6.58 -14.37 13.75
CA ALA A 262 5.82 -15.59 13.98
C ALA A 262 6.31 -16.71 13.06
N ASP A 263 6.25 -17.94 13.56
CA ASP A 263 6.43 -19.15 12.78
C ASP A 263 5.03 -19.72 12.50
N VAL A 264 4.63 -19.71 11.23
CA VAL A 264 3.29 -20.11 10.78
C VAL A 264 3.38 -21.52 10.21
N LEU A 265 2.60 -22.45 10.77
CA LEU A 265 2.53 -23.83 10.26
C LEU A 265 1.95 -23.84 8.84
N VAL A 266 2.50 -24.70 7.99
CA VAL A 266 1.98 -24.88 6.62
C VAL A 266 0.58 -25.49 6.70
N PRO A 267 -0.47 -24.79 6.24
CA PRO A 267 -1.82 -25.34 6.23
C PRO A 267 -1.95 -26.44 5.17
N ASP A 268 -3.03 -27.21 5.17
CA ASP A 268 -3.32 -28.22 4.14
C ASP A 268 -4.55 -27.80 3.32
N TYR A 269 -4.40 -26.70 2.58
CA TYR A 269 -5.42 -26.22 1.64
C TYR A 269 -5.01 -26.55 0.21
N GLY A 270 -5.98 -26.85 -0.65
CA GLY A 270 -5.71 -27.19 -2.06
C GLY A 270 -4.90 -26.12 -2.82
N HIS A 271 -4.93 -24.87 -2.36
CA HIS A 271 -4.20 -23.72 -2.91
C HIS A 271 -3.07 -23.19 -2.00
N CYS A 272 -2.83 -23.84 -0.86
CA CYS A 272 -1.73 -23.53 0.08
C CYS A 272 -1.46 -24.77 0.95
N ASN A 273 -0.53 -25.63 0.52
CA ASN A 273 -0.12 -26.84 1.22
C ASN A 273 1.39 -27.13 1.21
N THR A 274 2.21 -26.17 0.76
CA THR A 274 3.66 -26.24 0.88
C THR A 274 4.22 -24.98 1.56
N ALA A 275 5.42 -25.10 2.14
CA ALA A 275 6.10 -23.96 2.76
C ALA A 275 6.40 -22.86 1.73
N GLU A 276 6.71 -23.21 0.48
CA GLU A 276 6.94 -22.25 -0.60
C GLU A 276 5.67 -21.49 -0.97
N GLN A 277 4.51 -22.15 -0.97
CA GLN A 277 3.22 -21.49 -1.22
C GLN A 277 2.86 -20.55 -0.08
N LEU A 278 3.01 -20.98 1.18
CA LEU A 278 2.78 -20.12 2.33
C LEU A 278 3.76 -18.93 2.34
N ALA A 279 5.03 -19.15 2.03
CA ALA A 279 6.04 -18.12 1.88
C ALA A 279 5.74 -17.16 0.72
N TRP A 280 5.14 -17.66 -0.36
CA TRP A 280 4.64 -16.83 -1.44
C TRP A 280 3.52 -15.91 -0.93
N TYR A 281 2.49 -16.42 -0.25
CA TYR A 281 1.46 -15.57 0.35
C TYR A 281 2.05 -14.56 1.35
N ALA A 282 2.97 -14.99 2.21
CA ALA A 282 3.65 -14.10 3.15
C ALA A 282 4.45 -13.00 2.43
N THR A 283 5.04 -13.32 1.26
CA THR A 283 5.68 -12.31 0.41
C THR A 283 4.66 -11.34 -0.15
N GLU A 284 3.55 -11.82 -0.67
CA GLU A 284 2.51 -10.96 -1.26
C GLU A 284 1.85 -10.06 -0.21
N ILE A 285 1.78 -10.53 1.05
CA ILE A 285 1.32 -9.78 2.23
C ILE A 285 2.41 -8.86 2.81
N GLY A 286 3.67 -9.00 2.35
CA GLY A 286 4.79 -8.09 2.64
C GLY A 286 5.34 -8.16 4.05
N PHE A 287 5.54 -9.38 4.53
CA PHE A 287 6.50 -9.61 5.61
C PHE A 287 7.92 -9.22 5.16
N ASP A 288 8.67 -8.58 6.06
CA ASP A 288 10.03 -8.09 5.81
C ASP A 288 11.06 -9.24 5.80
N GLY A 289 10.87 -10.24 6.67
CA GLY A 289 11.68 -11.45 6.74
C GLY A 289 10.84 -12.70 6.54
N ILE A 290 11.33 -13.61 5.68
CA ILE A 290 10.67 -14.88 5.35
C ILE A 290 11.70 -16.01 5.37
N GLY A 291 11.56 -16.91 6.33
CA GLY A 291 12.34 -18.15 6.42
C GLY A 291 11.48 -19.34 6.03
N ILE A 292 11.90 -20.15 5.04
CA ILE A 292 11.14 -21.30 4.57
C ILE A 292 11.72 -22.58 5.19
N TYR A 293 10.91 -23.34 5.92
CA TYR A 293 11.32 -24.58 6.59
C TYR A 293 10.43 -25.77 6.16
N PRO A 294 10.57 -26.29 4.92
CA PRO A 294 9.71 -27.36 4.41
C PRO A 294 9.73 -28.67 5.22
N GLU A 295 10.90 -29.13 5.66
CA GLU A 295 11.09 -30.32 6.50
C GLU A 295 10.50 -30.12 7.89
N SER A 296 10.60 -28.90 8.43
CA SER A 296 10.01 -28.55 9.72
C SER A 296 8.52 -28.19 9.64
N GLY A 297 7.96 -28.05 8.44
CA GLY A 297 6.54 -27.81 8.19
C GLY A 297 6.04 -26.41 8.54
N PHE A 298 6.89 -25.38 8.49
CA PHE A 298 6.49 -24.00 8.80
C PHE A 298 7.21 -22.94 7.96
N VAL A 299 6.68 -21.71 8.00
CA VAL A 299 7.32 -20.51 7.44
C VAL A 299 7.49 -19.49 8.56
N HIS A 300 8.72 -19.05 8.77
CA HIS A 300 9.03 -17.89 9.61
C HIS A 300 8.65 -16.62 8.87
N VAL A 301 7.95 -15.72 9.54
CA VAL A 301 7.57 -14.40 9.02
C VAL A 301 7.86 -13.32 10.05
N ASP A 302 8.34 -12.16 9.63
CA ASP A 302 8.57 -11.04 10.55
C ASP A 302 8.35 -9.65 9.93
N VAL A 303 8.17 -8.65 10.79
CA VAL A 303 7.99 -7.23 10.44
C VAL A 303 9.09 -6.41 11.13
N ARG A 304 10.14 -6.06 10.39
CA ARG A 304 11.36 -5.41 10.90
C ARG A 304 11.31 -3.89 10.78
N ASP A 305 10.72 -3.35 9.70
CA ASP A 305 10.83 -1.92 9.36
C ASP A 305 9.51 -1.27 8.90
N GLY A 306 8.36 -1.91 9.14
CA GLY A 306 7.08 -1.38 8.67
C GLY A 306 6.95 -1.37 7.14
N GLY A 307 7.64 -2.28 6.44
CA GLY A 307 7.67 -2.35 4.98
C GLY A 307 8.64 -1.39 4.29
N LYS A 308 9.62 -0.83 5.02
CA LYS A 308 10.64 0.10 4.49
C LYS A 308 11.98 -0.56 4.12
N SER A 309 12.13 -1.87 4.34
CA SER A 309 13.38 -2.57 4.05
C SER A 309 13.54 -2.80 2.53
N PRO A 310 14.69 -2.46 1.90
CA PRO A 310 14.88 -2.50 0.44
C PRO A 310 14.96 -3.91 -0.16
N GLY A 311 14.64 -4.96 0.60
CA GLY A 311 14.51 -6.33 0.12
C GLY A 311 13.97 -7.26 1.21
N VAL A 312 13.18 -8.25 0.79
CA VAL A 312 12.70 -9.34 1.67
C VAL A 312 13.90 -10.19 2.09
N TYR A 313 14.19 -10.27 3.39
CA TYR A 313 15.21 -11.17 3.91
C TYR A 313 14.71 -12.60 3.75
N ARG A 314 15.34 -13.38 2.86
CA ARG A 314 14.97 -14.77 2.61
C ARG A 314 16.06 -15.74 3.01
N TRP A 315 15.65 -16.82 3.65
CA TRP A 315 16.50 -17.97 3.90
C TRP A 315 15.66 -19.24 3.85
N THR A 316 16.33 -20.36 3.63
CA THR A 316 15.76 -21.70 3.71
C THR A 316 16.63 -22.50 4.66
N GLU A 317 16.05 -23.53 5.29
CA GLU A 317 16.83 -24.52 6.05
C GLU A 317 17.89 -25.25 5.21
#